data_AF-A0A8H9N9R6-F1
#
_entry.id   AF-A0A8H9N9R6-F1
#
_cell.length_a   1.000
_cell.length_b   1.000
_cell.length_c   1.000
_cell.angle_alpha   90.00
_cell.angle_beta   90.00
_cell.angle_gamma   90.00
#
_symmetry.space_group_name_H-M   'P 1'
#
loop_
_entity.id
_entity.type
_entity.pdbx_description
1 polymer ?
#
loop_
_entity_poly.entity_id
_entity_poly.type
_entity_poly.pdbx_seq_one_letter_code
_entity_poly.pdbx_strand_id
1 'polypeptide(L)'
;MFDPIIGYANLGSFAGIGSRRVSHITSLKHAQFAFCMALFGYTNNTGGADGIDTSTEFGSKLAYDWLSDNFGLPKGEYQRVLNCFLPWAGFNGRGNGNEYIVPPKTNQIISIAQSHHPDWQYLGDGAKNMMCRNTCQVLGETLQKPVNFVMCHTPDGALDESQTSSKTGGTGQAIRIASRRNIKVFNTGNPQIDVLIDQKLENARHMILQHFGFDPLEYVEKKYNEFQPFKQVHKGDFVQAMLNKEYDILIHGCNCQNAMGSGFALRVKQEFNEAYQADLRTKKADRKKLGTFTYANLQRGDANFTVVNAYTQFRWGRQPILHSDYEAVRKSLRAINKAFPTGRILMPRIASGLSNGCWVTVSNIIATELKGRDITIVEKKEKELDLELNHASGKEIGSQQQLGFF
;
A
#
# COMPACT_ATOMS: atom_id res chain seq x y z
N MET A 1 4.67 -29.14 -16.57
CA MET A 1 4.21 -29.79 -15.32
C MET A 1 4.92 -29.07 -14.19
N PHE A 2 4.25 -28.12 -13.54
CA PHE A 2 4.76 -27.51 -12.32
C PHE A 2 4.38 -28.45 -11.19
N ASP A 3 5.37 -29.08 -10.57
CA ASP A 3 5.21 -29.79 -9.30
C ASP A 3 6.03 -29.01 -8.27
N PRO A 4 5.43 -28.05 -7.53
CA PRO A 4 6.25 -27.16 -6.72
C PRO A 4 5.75 -27.10 -5.30
N ILE A 5 5.73 -28.19 -4.54
CA ILE A 5 5.27 -28.06 -3.17
C ILE A 5 6.15 -28.84 -2.20
N ILE A 6 6.87 -28.05 -1.40
CA ILE A 6 7.84 -28.40 -0.37
C ILE A 6 9.24 -28.75 -0.89
N GLY A 7 10.13 -27.76 -0.77
CA GLY A 7 11.55 -28.03 -0.61
C GLY A 7 12.45 -26.99 -1.24
N TYR A 8 12.42 -25.73 -0.78
CA TYR A 8 13.54 -24.76 -0.84
C TYR A 8 14.33 -24.61 -2.16
N ALA A 9 13.84 -25.15 -3.28
CA ALA A 9 14.38 -24.90 -4.59
C ALA A 9 13.98 -23.45 -4.88
N ASN A 10 14.96 -22.55 -4.81
CA ASN A 10 14.83 -21.21 -5.35
C ASN A 10 14.55 -21.36 -6.85
N LEU A 11 13.27 -21.56 -7.20
CA LEU A 11 12.81 -21.84 -8.57
C LEU A 11 13.07 -20.63 -9.47
N GLY A 12 13.23 -19.47 -8.85
CA GLY A 12 13.57 -18.24 -9.54
C GLY A 12 13.32 -17.02 -8.67
N SER A 13 13.35 -15.87 -9.32
CA SER A 13 12.94 -14.61 -8.72
C SER A 13 12.08 -13.81 -9.68
N PHE A 14 11.23 -12.94 -9.15
CA PHE A 14 10.49 -11.96 -9.93
C PHE A 14 10.70 -10.58 -9.33
N ALA A 15 10.61 -9.53 -10.13
CA ALA A 15 10.61 -8.18 -9.60
C ALA A 15 9.17 -7.72 -9.34
N GLY A 16 8.77 -7.57 -8.07
CA GLY A 16 7.49 -7.01 -7.67
C GLY A 16 7.60 -5.50 -7.43
N ILE A 17 7.28 -4.69 -8.44
CA ILE A 17 7.58 -3.25 -8.43
C ILE A 17 6.47 -2.40 -9.03
N GLY A 18 6.38 -1.11 -8.73
CA GLY A 18 5.47 -0.27 -9.51
C GLY A 18 5.14 1.10 -8.96
N SER A 19 3.99 1.59 -9.42
CA SER A 19 3.44 2.89 -9.02
C SER A 19 3.29 2.97 -7.50
N ARG A 20 3.69 4.12 -6.95
CA ARG A 20 3.43 4.48 -5.56
C ARG A 20 1.97 4.84 -5.30
N ARG A 21 1.23 5.13 -6.37
CA ARG A 21 -0.17 5.58 -6.33
C ARG A 21 -1.04 4.48 -6.94
N VAL A 22 -1.51 3.59 -6.07
CA VAL A 22 -2.37 2.46 -6.43
C VAL A 22 -3.49 2.30 -5.42
N SER A 23 -4.65 1.83 -5.88
CA SER A 23 -5.80 1.57 -5.03
C SER A 23 -5.56 0.34 -4.14
N HIS A 24 -6.41 0.16 -3.13
CA HIS A 24 -6.40 -1.04 -2.29
C HIS A 24 -6.66 -2.32 -3.11
N ILE A 25 -7.49 -2.27 -4.15
CA ILE A 25 -7.79 -3.41 -5.04
C ILE A 25 -6.52 -3.85 -5.77
N THR A 26 -5.84 -2.92 -6.45
CA THR A 26 -4.58 -3.21 -7.14
C THR A 26 -3.51 -3.67 -6.15
N SER A 27 -3.47 -3.07 -4.97
CA SER A 27 -2.52 -3.44 -3.91
C SER A 27 -2.75 -4.88 -3.41
N LEU A 28 -4.00 -5.25 -3.13
CA LEU A 28 -4.38 -6.59 -2.70
C LEU A 28 -4.03 -7.63 -3.76
N LYS A 29 -4.35 -7.37 -5.03
CA LYS A 29 -3.99 -8.26 -6.15
C LYS A 29 -2.48 -8.54 -6.21
N HIS A 30 -1.66 -7.50 -6.04
CA HIS A 30 -0.19 -7.66 -6.03
C HIS A 30 0.33 -8.36 -4.76
N ALA A 31 -0.33 -8.18 -3.61
CA ALA A 31 -0.01 -8.95 -2.41
C ALA A 31 -0.36 -10.43 -2.57
N GLN A 32 -1.54 -10.76 -3.12
CA GLN A 32 -1.97 -12.12 -3.43
C GLN A 32 -1.01 -12.80 -4.41
N PHE A 33 -0.61 -12.08 -5.47
CA PHE A 33 0.38 -12.57 -6.42
C PHE A 33 1.70 -12.91 -5.73
N ALA A 34 2.25 -11.98 -4.94
CA ALA A 34 3.51 -12.21 -4.25
C ALA A 34 3.44 -13.34 -3.22
N PHE A 35 2.30 -13.52 -2.55
CA PHE A 35 2.05 -14.63 -1.64
C PHE A 35 2.08 -15.98 -2.38
N CYS A 36 1.30 -16.12 -3.46
CA CYS A 36 1.28 -17.36 -4.25
C CYS A 36 2.64 -17.68 -4.85
N MET A 37 3.35 -16.69 -5.41
CA MET A 37 4.68 -16.88 -5.98
C MET A 37 5.69 -17.36 -4.94
N ALA A 38 5.64 -16.82 -3.71
CA ALA A 38 6.50 -17.26 -2.62
C ALA A 38 6.22 -18.71 -2.20
N LEU A 39 4.94 -19.13 -2.16
CA LEU A 39 4.58 -20.53 -1.92
C LEU A 39 5.07 -21.47 -3.03
N PHE A 40 5.14 -20.98 -4.27
CA PHE A 40 5.76 -21.69 -5.39
C PHE A 40 7.30 -21.57 -5.43
N GLY A 41 7.95 -21.09 -4.37
CA GLY A 41 9.41 -21.08 -4.26
C GLY A 41 10.13 -19.95 -5.01
N TYR A 42 9.42 -18.88 -5.39
CA TYR A 42 10.04 -17.69 -5.98
C TYR A 42 10.42 -16.65 -4.92
N THR A 43 11.56 -16.00 -5.12
CA THR A 43 11.97 -14.83 -4.35
C THR A 43 11.48 -13.54 -5.01
N ASN A 44 10.86 -12.63 -4.24
CA ASN A 44 10.46 -11.31 -4.71
C ASN A 44 11.61 -10.31 -4.58
N ASN A 45 12.02 -9.70 -5.70
CA ASN A 45 12.91 -8.54 -5.72
C ASN A 45 12.07 -7.25 -5.77
N THR A 46 11.94 -6.58 -4.64
CA THR A 46 11.21 -5.30 -4.53
C THR A 46 12.13 -4.23 -3.94
N GLY A 47 11.61 -3.17 -3.31
CA GLY A 47 12.48 -2.21 -2.64
C GLY A 47 11.80 -1.04 -1.94
N GLY A 48 10.67 -1.33 -1.31
CA GLY A 48 10.19 -0.57 -0.18
C GLY A 48 9.59 0.81 -0.48
N ALA A 49 9.31 1.16 -1.73
CA ALA A 49 8.49 2.33 -2.00
C ALA A 49 7.04 2.10 -1.52
N ASP A 50 6.29 3.19 -1.38
CA ASP A 50 4.85 3.11 -1.14
C ASP A 50 4.16 2.41 -2.35
N GLY A 51 2.94 1.90 -2.17
CA GLY A 51 2.20 1.23 -3.26
C GLY A 51 2.69 -0.18 -3.55
N ILE A 52 2.93 -0.52 -4.82
CA ILE A 52 3.16 -1.91 -5.26
C ILE A 52 4.33 -2.59 -4.53
N ASP A 53 5.42 -1.87 -4.30
CA ASP A 53 6.58 -2.45 -3.63
C ASP A 53 6.21 -2.89 -2.20
N THR A 54 5.47 -2.05 -1.47
CA THR A 54 4.94 -2.38 -0.13
C THR A 54 3.93 -3.53 -0.19
N SER A 55 3.08 -3.60 -1.23
CA SER A 55 2.09 -4.66 -1.40
C SER A 55 2.72 -6.03 -1.64
N THR A 56 3.71 -6.10 -2.54
CA THR A 56 4.40 -7.36 -2.84
C THR A 56 5.31 -7.79 -1.70
N GLU A 57 5.95 -6.85 -0.99
CA GLU A 57 6.65 -7.14 0.27
C GLU A 57 5.72 -7.77 1.31
N PHE A 58 4.53 -7.18 1.52
CA PHE A 58 3.53 -7.72 2.46
C PHE A 58 3.14 -9.16 2.09
N GLY A 59 2.81 -9.41 0.82
CA GLY A 59 2.45 -10.74 0.34
C GLY A 59 3.56 -11.78 0.53
N SER A 60 4.80 -11.43 0.19
CA SER A 60 5.95 -12.32 0.38
C SER A 60 6.22 -12.62 1.85
N LYS A 61 6.21 -11.61 2.72
CA LYS A 61 6.41 -11.82 4.17
C LYS A 61 5.31 -12.67 4.77
N LEU A 62 4.06 -12.43 4.37
CA LEU A 62 2.91 -13.21 4.83
C LEU A 62 3.01 -14.69 4.42
N ALA A 63 3.49 -14.98 3.21
CA ALA A 63 3.74 -16.35 2.77
C ALA A 63 4.85 -17.01 3.61
N TYR A 64 5.91 -16.27 3.93
CA TYR A 64 6.97 -16.80 4.79
C TYR A 64 6.49 -17.08 6.21
N ASP A 65 5.70 -16.18 6.80
CA ASP A 65 5.11 -16.38 8.12
C ASP A 65 4.22 -17.63 8.12
N TRP A 66 3.38 -17.79 7.10
CA TRP A 66 2.55 -18.99 6.93
C TRP A 66 3.40 -20.26 6.80
N LEU A 67 4.47 -20.25 5.99
CA LEU A 67 5.39 -21.38 5.86
C LEU A 67 6.12 -21.69 7.19
N SER A 68 6.53 -20.66 7.93
CA SER A 68 7.17 -20.80 9.23
C SER A 68 6.24 -21.44 10.25
N ASP A 69 4.99 -20.98 10.33
CA ASP A 69 4.00 -21.49 11.28
C ASP A 69 3.56 -22.93 10.94
N ASN A 70 3.55 -23.33 9.66
CA ASN A 70 3.07 -24.66 9.24
C ASN A 70 4.17 -25.71 9.04
N PHE A 71 5.42 -25.31 8.76
CA PHE A 71 6.52 -26.22 8.45
C PHE A 71 7.75 -26.04 9.35
N GLY A 72 7.65 -25.23 10.42
CA GLY A 72 8.71 -25.08 11.42
C GLY A 72 9.95 -24.33 10.92
N LEU A 73 9.79 -23.45 9.92
CA LEU A 73 10.91 -22.61 9.46
C LEU A 73 11.25 -21.53 10.51
N PRO A 74 12.50 -21.07 10.59
CA PRO A 74 12.87 -19.99 11.51
C PRO A 74 12.05 -18.73 11.27
N LYS A 75 11.50 -18.15 12.33
CA LYS A 75 10.71 -16.91 12.24
C LYS A 75 11.58 -15.73 11.82
N GLY A 76 11.04 -14.87 10.96
CA GLY A 76 11.67 -13.61 10.58
C GLY A 76 12.80 -13.69 9.55
N GLU A 77 13.14 -14.88 9.03
CA GLU A 77 14.14 -15.00 7.94
C GLU A 77 13.52 -14.69 6.55
N TYR A 78 12.96 -13.49 6.42
CA TYR A 78 12.27 -13.05 5.21
C TYR A 78 13.17 -13.00 3.97
N GLN A 79 14.49 -12.93 4.11
CA GLN A 79 15.45 -12.95 3.00
C GLN A 79 15.34 -14.22 2.13
N ARG A 80 14.67 -15.26 2.64
CA ARG A 80 14.40 -16.50 1.90
C ARG A 80 13.38 -16.32 0.77
N VAL A 81 12.48 -15.33 0.90
CA VAL A 81 11.41 -15.06 -0.08
C VAL A 81 11.40 -13.62 -0.58
N LEU A 82 12.25 -12.76 -0.03
CA LEU A 82 12.22 -11.33 -0.28
C LEU A 82 13.64 -10.72 -0.32
N ASN A 83 13.96 -10.05 -1.42
CA ASN A 83 15.06 -9.10 -1.51
C ASN A 83 14.47 -7.70 -1.71
N CYS A 84 14.55 -6.86 -0.70
CA CYS A 84 14.03 -5.51 -0.72
C CYS A 84 15.18 -4.52 -0.91
N PHE A 85 15.47 -4.15 -2.17
CA PHE A 85 16.54 -3.24 -2.53
C PHE A 85 16.16 -1.79 -2.20
N LEU A 86 16.82 -1.17 -1.24
CA LEU A 86 16.54 0.19 -0.78
C LEU A 86 17.50 1.20 -1.42
N PRO A 87 17.05 2.42 -1.73
CA PRO A 87 17.93 3.49 -2.24
C PRO A 87 18.91 4.01 -1.17
N TRP A 88 18.57 3.87 0.12
CA TRP A 88 19.39 4.16 1.29
C TRP A 88 18.81 3.42 2.51
N ALA A 89 19.64 3.23 3.54
CA ALA A 89 19.20 2.60 4.79
C ALA A 89 18.12 3.45 5.49
N GLY A 90 17.06 2.81 5.99
CA GLY A 90 15.94 3.51 6.62
C GLY A 90 14.84 3.97 5.66
N PHE A 91 14.95 3.71 4.35
CA PHE A 91 13.97 4.18 3.37
C PHE A 91 12.57 3.66 3.70
N ASN A 92 11.61 4.58 3.87
CA ASN A 92 10.24 4.27 4.30
C ASN A 92 10.16 3.36 5.55
N GLY A 93 11.05 3.59 6.53
CA GLY A 93 11.08 2.85 7.78
C GLY A 93 11.71 1.46 7.69
N ARG A 94 12.31 1.10 6.55
CA ARG A 94 12.93 -0.21 6.31
C ARG A 94 14.43 -0.16 6.48
N GLY A 95 15.01 -1.19 7.08
CA GLY A 95 16.46 -1.25 7.34
C GLY A 95 16.85 -2.17 8.49
N ASN A 96 15.87 -2.69 9.24
CA ASN A 96 16.09 -3.69 10.27
C ASN A 96 15.63 -5.05 9.71
N GLY A 97 16.57 -5.84 9.18
CA GLY A 97 16.30 -7.16 8.58
C GLY A 97 17.28 -7.51 7.47
N ASN A 98 17.56 -8.80 7.29
CA ASN A 98 18.50 -9.30 6.27
C ASN A 98 17.93 -9.20 4.83
N GLU A 99 16.62 -9.07 4.71
CA GLU A 99 15.92 -8.86 3.44
C GLU A 99 16.13 -7.44 2.88
N TYR A 100 16.58 -6.48 3.69
CA TYR A 100 16.73 -5.08 3.30
C TYR A 100 18.16 -4.81 2.83
N ILE A 101 18.32 -4.60 1.53
CA ILE A 101 19.63 -4.51 0.88
C ILE A 101 19.80 -3.10 0.33
N VAL A 102 20.85 -2.38 0.73
CA VAL A 102 21.23 -1.12 0.07
C VAL A 102 22.28 -1.47 -0.99
N PRO A 103 21.97 -1.36 -2.29
CA PRO A 103 22.92 -1.75 -3.33
C PRO A 103 24.24 -0.99 -3.23
N PRO A 104 25.39 -1.65 -3.45
CA PRO A 104 26.66 -0.97 -3.49
C PRO A 104 26.69 0.00 -4.69
N LYS A 105 27.30 1.18 -4.50
CA LYS A 105 27.44 2.18 -5.56
C LYS A 105 28.60 1.86 -6.50
N THR A 106 28.59 0.69 -7.12
CA THR A 106 29.62 0.29 -8.07
C THR A 106 29.46 1.03 -9.40
N ASN A 107 30.58 1.25 -10.11
CA ASN A 107 30.56 1.86 -11.44
C ASN A 107 29.66 1.08 -12.41
N GLN A 108 29.58 -0.25 -12.26
CA GLN A 108 28.74 -1.09 -13.10
C GLN A 108 27.25 -0.83 -12.88
N ILE A 109 26.78 -0.76 -11.63
CA ILE A 109 25.38 -0.46 -11.31
C ILE A 109 25.01 0.95 -11.82
N ILE A 110 25.87 1.92 -11.57
CA ILE A 110 25.66 3.31 -11.99
C ILE A 110 25.61 3.41 -13.52
N SER A 111 26.52 2.75 -14.23
CA SER A 111 26.58 2.77 -15.71
C SER A 111 25.34 2.13 -16.35
N ILE A 112 24.85 1.01 -15.80
CA ILE A 112 23.60 0.39 -16.27
C ILE A 112 22.42 1.33 -15.99
N ALA A 113 22.32 1.88 -14.77
CA ALA A 113 21.24 2.80 -14.43
C ALA A 113 21.23 4.03 -15.34
N GLN A 114 22.40 4.62 -15.59
CA GLN A 114 22.59 5.78 -16.46
C GLN A 114 22.21 5.48 -17.92
N SER A 115 22.67 4.37 -18.48
CA SER A 115 22.39 4.02 -19.89
C SER A 115 20.92 3.71 -20.17
N HIS A 116 20.13 3.45 -19.13
CA HIS A 116 18.70 3.15 -19.25
C HIS A 116 17.79 4.29 -18.76
N HIS A 117 18.32 5.43 -18.33
CA HIS A 117 17.51 6.57 -17.91
C HIS A 117 17.52 7.66 -19.00
N PRO A 118 16.36 8.17 -19.46
CA PRO A 118 16.29 9.14 -20.57
C PRO A 118 17.01 10.46 -20.24
N ASP A 119 16.94 10.90 -18.99
CA ASP A 119 17.33 12.24 -18.54
C ASP A 119 18.30 12.20 -17.35
N TRP A 120 19.25 11.25 -17.34
CA TRP A 120 20.11 10.95 -16.18
C TRP A 120 20.82 12.17 -15.60
N GLN A 121 21.31 13.06 -16.47
CA GLN A 121 22.06 14.25 -16.09
C GLN A 121 21.26 15.25 -15.24
N TYR A 122 19.93 15.21 -15.31
CA TYR A 122 19.04 16.08 -14.53
C TYR A 122 18.60 15.48 -13.19
N LEU A 123 18.99 14.24 -12.90
CA LEU A 123 18.64 13.59 -11.64
C LEU A 123 19.55 14.06 -10.49
N GLY A 124 18.94 14.45 -9.38
CA GLY A 124 19.64 14.58 -8.09
C GLY A 124 20.01 13.21 -7.51
N ASP A 125 20.88 13.20 -6.51
CA ASP A 125 21.46 11.96 -5.95
C ASP A 125 20.42 10.98 -5.42
N GLY A 126 19.37 11.47 -4.75
CA GLY A 126 18.27 10.61 -4.29
C GLY A 126 17.58 9.88 -5.44
N ALA A 127 17.33 10.56 -6.56
CA ALA A 127 16.72 9.95 -7.75
C ALA A 127 17.68 8.98 -8.45
N LYS A 128 18.98 9.32 -8.53
CA LYS A 128 20.01 8.40 -9.06
C LYS A 128 20.10 7.12 -8.22
N ASN A 129 20.05 7.21 -6.90
CA ASN A 129 20.03 6.04 -6.00
C ASN A 129 18.79 5.18 -6.24
N MET A 130 17.61 5.79 -6.47
CA MET A 130 16.39 5.05 -6.86
C MET A 130 16.57 4.28 -8.18
N MET A 131 17.25 4.85 -9.17
CA MET A 131 17.50 4.17 -10.45
C MET A 131 18.54 3.06 -10.33
N CYS A 132 19.59 3.26 -9.52
CA CYS A 132 20.57 2.22 -9.18
C CYS A 132 19.89 1.05 -8.46
N ARG A 133 19.01 1.36 -7.51
CA ARG A 133 18.14 0.39 -6.86
C ARG A 133 17.31 -0.38 -7.87
N ASN A 134 16.62 0.29 -8.79
CA ASN A 134 15.78 -0.38 -9.81
C ASN A 134 16.57 -1.35 -10.69
N THR A 135 17.85 -1.03 -10.94
CA THR A 135 18.76 -1.93 -11.65
C THR A 135 18.94 -3.25 -10.91
N CYS A 136 19.17 -3.20 -9.60
CA CYS A 136 19.37 -4.39 -8.78
C CYS A 136 18.09 -5.20 -8.59
N GLN A 137 16.91 -4.56 -8.64
CA GLN A 137 15.65 -5.30 -8.59
C GLN A 137 15.49 -6.25 -9.77
N VAL A 138 15.88 -5.81 -10.96
CA VAL A 138 15.76 -6.59 -12.20
C VAL A 138 16.94 -7.55 -12.38
N LEU A 139 18.16 -7.13 -12.04
CA LEU A 139 19.38 -7.91 -12.33
C LEU A 139 19.93 -8.69 -11.14
N GLY A 140 19.35 -8.51 -9.95
CA GLY A 140 19.88 -9.02 -8.68
C GLY A 140 21.07 -8.20 -8.16
N GLU A 141 21.49 -8.47 -6.93
CA GLU A 141 22.60 -7.76 -6.26
C GLU A 141 23.93 -7.89 -7.03
N THR A 142 24.21 -9.08 -7.56
CA THR A 142 25.45 -9.37 -8.31
C THR A 142 25.37 -8.97 -9.79
N LEU A 143 24.19 -8.53 -10.26
CA LEU A 143 23.87 -8.28 -11.67
C LEU A 143 23.93 -9.50 -12.60
N GLN A 144 24.26 -10.69 -12.08
CA GLN A 144 24.41 -11.93 -12.84
C GLN A 144 23.20 -12.86 -12.74
N LYS A 145 22.29 -12.61 -11.79
CA LYS A 145 21.09 -13.42 -11.56
C LYS A 145 19.85 -12.55 -11.77
N PRO A 146 19.50 -12.23 -13.03
CA PRO A 146 18.30 -11.48 -13.32
C PRO A 146 17.05 -12.23 -12.89
N VAL A 147 15.99 -11.47 -12.65
CA VAL A 147 14.66 -12.01 -12.39
C VAL A 147 14.12 -12.72 -13.64
N ASN A 148 13.29 -13.74 -13.42
CA ASN A 148 12.62 -14.48 -14.50
C ASN A 148 11.59 -13.61 -15.23
N PHE A 149 10.94 -12.70 -14.51
CA PHE A 149 9.99 -11.74 -15.05
C PHE A 149 9.81 -10.55 -14.10
N VAL A 150 9.28 -9.45 -14.63
CA VAL A 150 8.85 -8.29 -13.86
C VAL A 150 7.33 -8.34 -13.72
N MET A 151 6.82 -8.24 -12.50
CA MET A 151 5.40 -8.05 -12.19
C MET A 151 5.22 -6.64 -11.65
N CYS A 152 4.45 -5.81 -12.36
CA CYS A 152 4.33 -4.41 -12.01
C CYS A 152 2.94 -3.82 -12.26
N HIS A 153 2.79 -2.56 -11.83
CA HIS A 153 1.66 -1.73 -12.21
C HIS A 153 2.16 -0.32 -12.53
N THR A 154 1.83 0.18 -13.72
CA THR A 154 1.98 1.59 -14.07
C THR A 154 0.69 2.10 -14.71
N PRO A 155 0.31 3.38 -14.53
CA PRO A 155 -0.95 3.92 -15.06
C PRO A 155 -1.15 3.76 -16.57
N ASP A 156 -0.07 3.64 -17.35
CA ASP A 156 -0.07 3.47 -18.80
C ASP A 156 0.08 2.02 -19.26
N GLY A 157 0.31 1.06 -18.35
CA GLY A 157 0.37 -0.35 -18.71
C GLY A 157 1.55 -0.75 -19.62
N ALA A 158 2.64 0.03 -19.64
CA ALA A 158 3.79 -0.21 -20.51
C ALA A 158 4.37 -1.63 -20.33
N LEU A 159 4.59 -2.34 -21.43
CA LEU A 159 5.12 -3.71 -21.46
C LEU A 159 6.59 -3.81 -21.90
N ASP A 160 7.10 -2.78 -22.55
CA ASP A 160 8.48 -2.73 -23.04
C ASP A 160 9.00 -1.28 -23.09
N GLU A 161 10.27 -1.11 -23.46
CA GLU A 161 10.92 0.20 -23.52
C GLU A 161 10.19 1.19 -24.44
N SER A 162 9.70 0.73 -25.60
CA SER A 162 9.04 1.58 -26.60
C SER A 162 7.70 2.15 -26.12
N GLN A 163 7.09 1.50 -25.12
CA GLN A 163 5.83 1.92 -24.52
C GLN A 163 6.01 2.79 -23.27
N THR A 164 7.25 2.95 -22.76
CA THR A 164 7.48 3.77 -21.58
C THR A 164 7.23 5.24 -21.85
N SER A 165 6.58 5.91 -20.90
CA SER A 165 6.19 7.31 -20.98
C SER A 165 6.39 8.02 -19.64
N SER A 166 6.11 9.32 -19.59
CA SER A 166 6.07 10.07 -18.33
C SER A 166 5.07 9.50 -17.31
N LYS A 167 4.02 8.80 -17.77
CA LYS A 167 3.03 8.14 -16.90
C LYS A 167 3.57 6.85 -16.28
N THR A 168 4.54 6.19 -16.91
CA THR A 168 5.22 5.01 -16.35
C THR A 168 5.99 5.36 -15.07
N GLY A 169 6.51 6.59 -15.02
CA GLY A 169 7.28 7.12 -13.89
C GLY A 169 8.59 6.35 -13.67
N GLY A 170 9.03 6.30 -12.41
CA GLY A 170 10.30 5.65 -12.04
C GLY A 170 10.37 4.15 -12.37
N THR A 171 9.22 3.47 -12.43
CA THR A 171 9.12 2.04 -12.84
C THR A 171 9.62 1.82 -14.27
N GLY A 172 9.56 2.85 -15.12
CA GLY A 172 10.06 2.79 -16.49
C GLY A 172 11.54 2.40 -16.57
N GLN A 173 12.35 2.74 -15.56
CA GLN A 173 13.74 2.30 -15.49
C GLN A 173 13.88 0.78 -15.52
N ALA A 174 13.09 0.08 -14.69
CA ALA A 174 13.12 -1.37 -14.61
C ALA A 174 12.55 -2.02 -15.88
N ILE A 175 11.49 -1.43 -16.46
CA ILE A 175 10.90 -1.92 -17.73
C ILE A 175 11.91 -1.82 -18.87
N ARG A 176 12.66 -0.72 -18.97
CA ARG A 176 13.70 -0.56 -20.01
C ARG A 176 14.84 -1.57 -19.85
N ILE A 177 15.31 -1.80 -18.61
CA ILE A 177 16.32 -2.82 -18.31
C ILE A 177 15.79 -4.21 -18.67
N ALA A 178 14.55 -4.54 -18.29
CA ALA A 178 13.94 -5.82 -18.60
C ALA A 178 13.82 -6.05 -20.11
N SER A 179 13.32 -5.03 -20.85
CA SER A 179 13.17 -5.07 -22.31
C SER A 179 14.49 -5.34 -23.02
N ARG A 180 15.57 -4.62 -22.68
CA ARG A 180 16.90 -4.83 -23.27
C ARG A 180 17.56 -6.17 -22.89
N ARG A 181 17.08 -6.83 -21.84
CA ARG A 181 17.54 -8.15 -21.40
C ARG A 181 16.59 -9.29 -21.78
N ASN A 182 15.57 -9.02 -22.60
CA ASN A 182 14.53 -9.97 -22.98
C ASN A 182 13.79 -10.62 -21.78
N ILE A 183 13.69 -9.88 -20.68
CA ILE A 183 12.92 -10.28 -19.48
C ILE A 183 11.47 -9.83 -19.69
N LYS A 184 10.52 -10.74 -19.55
CA LYS A 184 9.09 -10.44 -19.73
C LYS A 184 8.58 -9.51 -18.64
N VAL A 185 7.76 -8.54 -19.04
CA VAL A 185 7.06 -7.61 -18.14
C VAL A 185 5.56 -7.93 -18.15
N PHE A 186 5.01 -8.18 -16.97
CA PHE A 186 3.58 -8.24 -16.72
C PHE A 186 3.17 -6.97 -15.98
N ASN A 187 2.38 -6.12 -16.63
CA ASN A 187 1.95 -4.84 -16.08
C ASN A 187 0.44 -4.81 -15.93
N THR A 188 -0.09 -4.84 -14.70
CA THR A 188 -1.54 -4.82 -14.44
C THR A 188 -2.19 -3.47 -14.71
N GLY A 189 -1.43 -2.45 -15.13
CA GLY A 189 -1.98 -1.25 -15.74
C GLY A 189 -2.52 -1.49 -17.15
N ASN A 190 -2.06 -2.56 -17.82
CA ASN A 190 -2.60 -3.00 -19.10
C ASN A 190 -3.81 -3.93 -18.84
N PRO A 191 -5.01 -3.62 -19.34
CA PRO A 191 -6.21 -4.40 -19.06
C PRO A 191 -6.11 -5.89 -19.47
N GLN A 192 -5.42 -6.19 -20.58
CA GLN A 192 -5.27 -7.57 -21.04
C GLN A 192 -4.37 -8.37 -20.09
N ILE A 193 -3.30 -7.74 -19.60
CA ILE A 193 -2.41 -8.37 -18.62
C ILE A 193 -3.08 -8.47 -17.26
N ASP A 194 -3.88 -7.49 -16.85
CA ASP A 194 -4.63 -7.55 -15.59
C ASP A 194 -5.58 -8.76 -15.56
N VAL A 195 -6.33 -8.99 -16.65
CA VAL A 195 -7.19 -10.18 -16.83
C VAL A 195 -6.37 -11.47 -16.84
N LEU A 196 -5.22 -11.48 -17.52
CA LEU A 196 -4.32 -12.64 -17.53
C LEU A 196 -3.83 -12.97 -16.12
N ILE A 197 -3.49 -11.96 -15.31
CA ILE A 197 -3.06 -12.17 -13.93
C ILE A 197 -4.18 -12.73 -13.07
N ASP A 198 -5.43 -12.28 -13.26
CA ASP A 198 -6.58 -12.85 -12.55
C ASP A 198 -6.75 -14.35 -12.86
N GLN A 199 -6.63 -14.73 -14.13
CA GLN A 199 -6.65 -16.15 -14.53
C GLN A 199 -5.49 -16.95 -13.93
N LYS A 200 -4.29 -16.37 -13.85
CA LYS A 200 -3.12 -17.02 -13.24
C LYS A 200 -3.28 -17.18 -11.73
N LEU A 201 -3.84 -16.18 -11.05
CA LEU A 201 -4.16 -16.24 -9.62
C LEU A 201 -5.21 -17.31 -9.33
N GLU A 202 -6.24 -17.42 -10.15
CA GLU A 202 -7.28 -18.45 -9.96
C GLU A 202 -6.69 -19.86 -10.16
N ASN A 203 -5.80 -20.06 -11.13
CA ASN A 203 -5.09 -21.33 -11.28
C ASN A 203 -4.19 -21.62 -10.06
N ALA A 204 -3.47 -20.61 -9.57
CA ALA A 204 -2.63 -20.76 -8.37
C ALA A 204 -3.46 -21.10 -7.13
N ARG A 205 -4.63 -20.46 -6.97
CA ARG A 205 -5.61 -20.72 -5.91
C ARG A 205 -6.01 -22.20 -5.91
N HIS A 206 -6.42 -22.74 -7.05
CA HIS A 206 -6.79 -24.15 -7.16
C HIS A 206 -5.64 -25.09 -6.76
N MET A 207 -4.42 -24.84 -7.25
CA MET A 207 -3.25 -25.67 -6.92
C MET A 207 -2.91 -25.64 -5.42
N ILE A 208 -2.89 -24.45 -4.82
CA ILE A 208 -2.57 -24.26 -3.40
C ILE A 208 -3.68 -24.85 -2.53
N LEU A 209 -4.94 -24.63 -2.87
CA LEU A 209 -6.08 -25.21 -2.14
C LEU A 209 -6.04 -26.73 -2.16
N GLN A 210 -5.78 -27.34 -3.32
CA GLN A 210 -5.69 -28.79 -3.44
C GLN A 210 -4.55 -29.39 -2.61
N HIS A 211 -3.41 -28.70 -2.55
CA HIS A 211 -2.24 -29.24 -1.87
C HIS A 211 -2.18 -28.93 -0.38
N PHE A 212 -2.46 -27.68 -0.01
CA PHE A 212 -2.32 -27.19 1.36
C PHE A 212 -3.65 -27.07 2.12
N GLY A 213 -4.79 -27.28 1.44
CA GLY A 213 -6.10 -27.29 2.09
C GLY A 213 -6.62 -25.91 2.52
N PHE A 214 -6.09 -24.81 1.97
CA PHE A 214 -6.58 -23.47 2.24
C PHE A 214 -6.63 -22.60 0.98
N ASP A 215 -7.52 -21.61 0.99
CA ASP A 215 -7.61 -20.62 -0.07
C ASP A 215 -6.57 -19.50 0.14
N PRO A 216 -5.55 -19.36 -0.73
CA PRO A 216 -4.54 -18.32 -0.57
C PRO A 216 -5.07 -16.91 -0.77
N LEU A 217 -6.06 -16.72 -1.64
CA LEU A 217 -6.55 -15.39 -1.99
C LEU A 217 -7.39 -14.83 -0.84
N GLU A 218 -8.28 -15.65 -0.28
CA GLU A 218 -9.08 -15.31 0.91
C GLU A 218 -8.19 -15.15 2.15
N TYR A 219 -7.18 -16.00 2.33
CA TYR A 219 -6.22 -15.88 3.43
C TYR A 219 -5.49 -14.53 3.41
N VAL A 220 -4.96 -14.14 2.24
CA VAL A 220 -4.27 -12.87 2.08
C VAL A 220 -5.22 -11.70 2.29
N GLU A 221 -6.44 -11.74 1.74
CA GLU A 221 -7.43 -10.69 1.91
C GLU A 221 -7.82 -10.51 3.39
N LYS A 222 -8.09 -11.60 4.10
CA LYS A 222 -8.36 -11.58 5.53
C LYS A 222 -7.21 -10.92 6.30
N LYS A 223 -5.98 -11.37 6.09
CA LYS A 223 -4.79 -10.82 6.76
C LYS A 223 -4.53 -9.37 6.41
N TYR A 224 -4.79 -8.99 5.16
CA TYR A 224 -4.67 -7.62 4.70
C TYR A 224 -5.70 -6.69 5.37
N ASN A 225 -6.94 -7.16 5.58
CA ASN A 225 -7.99 -6.40 6.26
C ASN A 225 -7.77 -6.32 7.79
N GLU A 226 -7.26 -7.38 8.38
CA GLU A 226 -6.86 -7.47 9.80
C GLU A 226 -5.59 -6.67 10.11
N PHE A 227 -4.78 -6.34 9.10
CA PHE A 227 -3.48 -5.69 9.31
C PHE A 227 -3.62 -4.40 10.13
N GLN A 228 -3.07 -4.44 11.34
CA GLN A 228 -3.09 -3.33 12.28
C GLN A 228 -1.74 -3.23 12.99
N PRO A 229 -0.80 -2.41 12.47
CA PRO A 229 0.54 -2.30 13.06
C PRO A 229 0.55 -1.43 14.34
N PHE A 230 -0.58 -0.79 14.68
CA PHE A 230 -0.72 0.03 15.89
C PHE A 230 -1.23 -0.79 17.06
N LYS A 231 -0.55 -0.67 18.22
CA LYS A 231 -0.90 -1.43 19.44
C LYS A 231 -2.26 -1.04 20.02
N GLN A 232 -2.61 0.24 19.92
CA GLN A 232 -3.83 0.77 20.54
C GLN A 232 -4.96 0.88 19.52
N VAL A 233 -6.10 0.32 19.87
CA VAL A 233 -7.33 0.36 19.07
C VAL A 233 -8.49 0.78 19.98
N HIS A 234 -9.28 1.75 19.53
CA HIS A 234 -10.48 2.18 20.25
C HIS A 234 -11.71 1.48 19.68
N LYS A 235 -12.39 0.71 20.55
CA LYS A 235 -13.60 -0.05 20.25
C LYS A 235 -14.81 0.64 20.88
N GLY A 236 -15.28 1.72 20.28
CA GLY A 236 -16.30 2.57 20.90
C GLY A 236 -16.75 3.72 20.00
N ASP A 237 -17.65 4.55 20.51
CA ASP A 237 -18.01 5.80 19.83
C ASP A 237 -16.91 6.83 20.08
N PHE A 238 -16.22 7.24 19.00
CA PHE A 238 -15.15 8.23 19.06
C PHE A 238 -15.61 9.55 19.67
N VAL A 239 -16.89 9.92 19.53
CA VAL A 239 -17.44 11.17 20.11
C VAL A 239 -17.37 11.09 21.62
N GLN A 240 -17.86 9.99 22.20
CA GLN A 240 -17.83 9.78 23.64
C GLN A 240 -16.39 9.69 24.15
N ALA A 241 -15.49 9.06 23.40
CA ALA A 241 -14.08 9.01 23.75
C ALA A 241 -13.44 10.41 23.87
N MET A 242 -13.76 11.34 22.94
CA MET A 242 -13.30 12.72 23.03
C MET A 242 -13.92 13.45 24.24
N LEU A 243 -15.23 13.29 24.47
CA LEU A 243 -15.95 13.91 25.59
C LEU A 243 -15.48 13.39 26.95
N ASN A 244 -15.10 12.12 27.04
CA ASN A 244 -14.56 11.50 28.25
C ASN A 244 -13.10 11.86 28.51
N LYS A 245 -12.48 12.71 27.68
CA LYS A 245 -11.07 13.13 27.77
C LYS A 245 -10.09 11.95 27.67
N GLU A 246 -10.48 10.90 26.95
CA GLU A 246 -9.59 9.77 26.65
C GLU A 246 -8.50 10.17 25.65
N TYR A 247 -8.81 11.14 24.78
CA TYR A 247 -7.92 11.64 23.74
C TYR A 247 -7.97 13.16 23.67
N ASP A 248 -6.84 13.75 23.27
CA ASP A 248 -6.65 15.21 23.23
C ASP A 248 -6.79 15.75 21.79
N ILE A 249 -6.52 14.90 20.78
CA ILE A 249 -6.52 15.28 19.36
C ILE A 249 -7.26 14.21 18.54
N LEU A 250 -8.27 14.63 17.78
CA LEU A 250 -8.93 13.81 16.76
C LEU A 250 -8.45 14.23 15.37
N ILE A 251 -7.78 13.34 14.65
CA ILE A 251 -7.38 13.57 13.26
C ILE A 251 -8.31 12.77 12.34
N HIS A 252 -8.86 13.40 11.29
CA HIS A 252 -9.60 12.68 10.26
C HIS A 252 -9.26 13.15 8.84
N GLY A 253 -9.54 12.30 7.85
CA GLY A 253 -9.25 12.57 6.44
C GLY A 253 -10.33 13.40 5.76
N CYS A 254 -9.93 14.47 5.09
CA CYS A 254 -10.79 15.42 4.38
C CYS A 254 -10.40 15.58 2.91
N ASN A 255 -11.36 15.98 2.08
CA ASN A 255 -11.10 16.41 0.70
C ASN A 255 -10.90 17.93 0.61
N CYS A 256 -10.24 18.37 -0.45
CA CYS A 256 -10.01 19.80 -0.71
C CYS A 256 -11.26 20.56 -1.19
N GLN A 257 -12.42 19.90 -1.25
CA GLN A 257 -13.67 20.43 -1.84
C GLN A 257 -14.65 20.89 -0.77
N ASN A 258 -14.19 20.86 0.48
CA ASN A 258 -14.94 21.21 1.68
C ASN A 258 -16.21 20.36 1.81
N ALA A 259 -16.15 19.11 1.32
CA ALA A 259 -17.26 18.19 1.37
C ALA A 259 -17.06 17.21 2.54
N MET A 260 -17.94 17.28 3.54
CA MET A 260 -18.02 16.32 4.65
C MET A 260 -19.40 15.65 4.64
N GLY A 261 -19.68 14.92 3.56
CA GLY A 261 -21.03 14.39 3.25
C GLY A 261 -21.23 12.91 3.50
N SER A 262 -20.19 12.15 3.84
CA SER A 262 -20.27 10.70 4.09
C SER A 262 -19.18 10.22 5.04
N GLY A 263 -19.34 9.00 5.57
CA GLY A 263 -18.37 8.30 6.41
C GLY A 263 -18.00 9.10 7.67
N PHE A 264 -16.76 8.90 8.14
CA PHE A 264 -16.25 9.54 9.35
C PHE A 264 -16.33 11.08 9.31
N ALA A 265 -16.06 11.68 8.15
CA ALA A 265 -16.11 13.14 8.01
C ALA A 265 -17.52 13.71 8.20
N LEU A 266 -18.58 12.99 7.80
CA LEU A 266 -19.96 13.41 8.06
C LEU A 266 -20.26 13.41 9.56
N ARG A 267 -19.84 12.36 10.27
CA ARG A 267 -19.99 12.29 11.74
C ARG A 267 -19.23 13.44 12.41
N VAL A 268 -18.00 13.74 11.99
CA VAL A 268 -17.27 14.91 12.51
C VAL A 268 -18.04 16.21 12.25
N LYS A 269 -18.62 16.41 11.05
CA LYS A 269 -19.44 17.59 10.76
C LYS A 269 -20.68 17.69 11.65
N GLN A 270 -21.35 16.58 11.93
CA GLN A 270 -22.58 16.55 12.74
C GLN A 270 -22.29 16.83 14.22
N GLU A 271 -21.23 16.23 14.76
CA GLU A 271 -20.95 16.24 16.20
C GLU A 271 -20.01 17.38 16.60
N PHE A 272 -19.06 17.73 15.72
CA PHE A 272 -17.99 18.71 15.92
C PHE A 272 -17.97 19.74 14.76
N ASN A 273 -19.11 20.39 14.52
CA ASN A 273 -19.33 21.30 13.38
C ASN A 273 -18.27 22.42 13.27
N GLU A 274 -17.61 22.83 14.35
CA GLU A 274 -16.52 23.81 14.35
C GLU A 274 -15.36 23.39 13.44
N ALA A 275 -15.07 22.09 13.33
CA ALA A 275 -14.09 21.56 12.39
C ALA A 275 -14.55 21.76 10.94
N TYR A 276 -15.84 21.57 10.64
CA TYR A 276 -16.40 21.86 9.32
C TYR A 276 -16.39 23.36 9.01
N GLN A 277 -16.69 24.22 9.98
CA GLN A 277 -16.55 25.67 9.81
C GLN A 277 -15.10 26.09 9.54
N ALA A 278 -14.13 25.45 10.20
CA ALA A 278 -12.71 25.66 9.91
C ALA A 278 -12.35 25.31 8.47
N ASP A 279 -12.93 24.23 7.93
CA ASP A 279 -12.76 23.87 6.52
C ASP A 279 -13.42 24.91 5.60
N LEU A 280 -14.64 25.38 5.91
CA LEU A 280 -15.36 26.39 5.11
C LEU A 280 -14.66 27.75 5.04
N ARG A 281 -13.81 28.10 6.00
CA ARG A 281 -12.95 29.31 5.92
C ARG A 281 -11.89 29.21 4.82
N THR A 282 -11.60 28.01 4.32
CA THR A 282 -10.70 27.81 3.18
C THR A 282 -11.44 27.92 1.86
N LYS A 283 -10.72 28.34 0.81
CA LYS A 283 -11.27 28.35 -0.55
C LYS A 283 -11.58 26.93 -1.02
N LYS A 284 -12.84 26.67 -1.36
CA LYS A 284 -13.29 25.41 -1.95
C LYS A 284 -12.50 25.06 -3.21
N ALA A 285 -12.07 23.80 -3.32
CA ALA A 285 -11.30 23.26 -4.43
C ALA A 285 -9.93 23.93 -4.64
N ASP A 286 -9.38 24.60 -3.63
CA ASP A 286 -8.02 25.11 -3.70
C ASP A 286 -7.00 23.97 -3.63
N ARG A 287 -6.21 23.81 -4.70
CA ARG A 287 -5.15 22.79 -4.80
C ARG A 287 -4.08 22.95 -3.73
N LYS A 288 -3.87 24.17 -3.20
CA LYS A 288 -2.90 24.44 -2.13
C LYS A 288 -3.28 23.79 -0.80
N LYS A 289 -4.54 23.36 -0.63
CA LYS A 289 -4.98 22.60 0.54
C LYS A 289 -4.39 21.19 0.58
N LEU A 290 -4.09 20.59 -0.57
CA LEU A 290 -3.71 19.19 -0.62
C LEU A 290 -2.40 18.96 0.15
N GLY A 291 -2.45 18.12 1.18
CA GLY A 291 -1.33 17.86 2.08
C GLY A 291 -1.14 18.88 3.20
N THR A 292 -2.08 19.80 3.40
CA THR A 292 -2.15 20.66 4.58
C THR A 292 -3.25 20.18 5.54
N PHE A 293 -3.56 20.98 6.56
CA PHE A 293 -4.67 20.72 7.46
C PHE A 293 -5.34 22.02 7.93
N THR A 294 -6.58 21.91 8.40
CA THR A 294 -7.22 22.92 9.28
C THR A 294 -7.59 22.26 10.60
N TYR A 295 -7.91 23.06 11.62
CA TYR A 295 -8.33 22.52 12.91
C TYR A 295 -9.31 23.46 13.62
N ALA A 296 -9.98 22.91 14.63
CA ALA A 296 -10.75 23.65 15.62
C ALA A 296 -10.40 23.14 17.02
N ASN A 297 -10.29 24.05 17.98
CA ASN A 297 -10.24 23.69 19.40
C ASN A 297 -11.67 23.71 19.93
N LEU A 298 -12.08 22.63 20.57
CA LEU A 298 -13.43 22.45 21.09
C LEU A 298 -13.37 22.38 22.61
N GLN A 299 -14.35 23.04 23.23
CA GLN A 299 -14.68 22.90 24.64
C GLN A 299 -16.12 22.37 24.73
N ARG A 300 -16.30 21.27 25.47
CA ARG A 300 -17.59 20.63 25.73
C ARG A 300 -17.65 20.27 27.22
N GLY A 301 -18.28 21.12 28.02
CA GLY A 301 -18.20 21.01 29.48
C GLY A 301 -16.76 21.18 29.96
N ASP A 302 -16.23 20.18 30.66
CA ASP A 302 -14.84 20.12 31.13
C ASP A 302 -13.88 19.46 30.12
N ALA A 303 -14.40 18.91 29.01
CA ALA A 303 -13.59 18.33 27.95
C ALA A 303 -13.04 19.42 27.01
N ASN A 304 -11.72 19.38 26.80
CA ASN A 304 -11.00 20.26 25.86
C ASN A 304 -10.19 19.39 24.91
N PHE A 305 -10.41 19.54 23.60
CA PHE A 305 -9.71 18.75 22.59
C PHE A 305 -9.63 19.47 21.25
N THR A 306 -8.72 19.02 20.38
CA THR A 306 -8.56 19.56 19.03
C THR A 306 -9.08 18.58 17.99
N VAL A 307 -9.90 19.05 17.04
CA VAL A 307 -10.31 18.28 15.86
C VAL A 307 -9.58 18.81 14.63
N VAL A 308 -8.91 17.93 13.90
CA VAL A 308 -8.00 18.26 12.78
C VAL A 308 -8.52 17.64 11.48
N ASN A 309 -8.76 18.49 10.48
CA ASN A 309 -9.08 18.10 9.11
C ASN A 309 -7.78 17.92 8.31
N ALA A 310 -7.31 16.69 8.12
CA ALA A 310 -6.14 16.42 7.28
C ALA A 310 -6.57 16.32 5.80
N TYR A 311 -6.03 17.17 4.92
CA TYR A 311 -6.41 17.16 3.50
C TYR A 311 -5.65 16.09 2.71
N THR A 312 -6.14 14.86 2.78
CA THR A 312 -5.51 13.67 2.21
C THR A 312 -5.94 13.37 0.77
N GLN A 313 -6.94 14.09 0.25
CA GLN A 313 -7.46 13.89 -1.11
C GLN A 313 -7.92 15.22 -1.72
N PHE A 314 -7.79 15.36 -3.05
CA PHE A 314 -8.25 16.59 -3.69
C PHE A 314 -9.72 16.56 -4.07
N ARG A 315 -10.18 15.45 -4.64
CA ARG A 315 -11.60 15.18 -4.96
C ARG A 315 -12.09 14.01 -4.09
N TRP A 316 -13.33 13.61 -4.29
CA TRP A 316 -13.96 12.46 -3.67
C TRP A 316 -14.90 11.82 -4.68
N GLY A 317 -15.22 10.55 -4.48
CA GLY A 317 -16.11 9.79 -5.36
C GLY A 317 -16.39 8.40 -4.80
N ARG A 318 -17.26 7.67 -5.48
CA ARG A 318 -17.58 6.27 -5.15
C ARG A 318 -16.97 5.28 -6.14
N GLN A 319 -16.35 5.77 -7.22
CA GLN A 319 -15.67 4.92 -8.18
C GLN A 319 -14.54 4.16 -7.47
N PRO A 320 -14.28 2.89 -7.83
CA PRO A 320 -13.26 2.04 -7.22
C PRO A 320 -11.82 2.43 -7.66
N ILE A 321 -11.55 3.73 -7.77
CA ILE A 321 -10.25 4.31 -8.10
C ILE A 321 -9.64 4.93 -6.83
N LEU A 322 -8.31 5.05 -6.81
CA LEU A 322 -7.62 5.76 -5.72
C LEU A 322 -8.00 7.25 -5.71
N HIS A 323 -8.68 7.70 -4.66
CA HIS A 323 -9.00 9.12 -4.45
C HIS A 323 -7.99 9.81 -3.55
N SER A 324 -7.41 9.08 -2.60
CA SER A 324 -6.38 9.60 -1.70
C SER A 324 -5.05 9.82 -2.40
N ASP A 325 -4.28 10.81 -1.90
CA ASP A 325 -2.92 11.08 -2.33
C ASP A 325 -1.98 10.79 -1.17
N TYR A 326 -1.21 9.70 -1.27
CA TYR A 326 -0.32 9.27 -0.18
C TYR A 326 0.74 10.31 0.19
N GLU A 327 1.20 11.15 -0.76
CA GLU A 327 2.10 12.25 -0.44
C GLU A 327 1.37 13.36 0.32
N ALA A 328 0.08 13.57 0.05
CA ALA A 328 -0.74 14.48 0.84
C ALA A 328 -0.98 13.95 2.26
N VAL A 329 -1.21 12.64 2.42
CA VAL A 329 -1.27 12.00 3.75
C VAL A 329 0.03 12.27 4.50
N ARG A 330 1.17 12.01 3.88
CA ARG A 330 2.50 12.22 4.48
C ARG A 330 2.73 13.67 4.91
N LYS A 331 2.50 14.62 3.99
CA LYS A 331 2.69 16.06 4.27
C LYS A 331 1.75 16.57 5.36
N SER A 332 0.49 16.14 5.34
CA SER A 332 -0.48 16.58 6.34
C SER A 332 -0.12 16.06 7.73
N LEU A 333 0.19 14.77 7.87
CA LEU A 333 0.60 14.20 9.16
C LEU A 333 1.88 14.82 9.70
N ARG A 334 2.88 15.08 8.85
CA ARG A 334 4.10 15.78 9.25
C ARG A 334 3.82 17.18 9.77
N ALA A 335 2.98 17.93 9.06
CA ALA A 335 2.61 19.28 9.45
C ALA A 335 1.80 19.29 10.76
N ILE A 336 0.90 18.32 10.94
CA ILE A 336 0.12 18.13 12.17
C ILE A 336 1.05 17.80 13.33
N ASN A 337 1.99 16.86 13.16
CA ASN A 337 2.94 16.48 14.22
C ASN A 337 3.81 17.66 14.68
N LYS A 338 4.19 18.54 13.74
CA LYS A 338 4.91 19.77 14.05
C LYS A 338 4.05 20.78 14.81
N ALA A 339 2.77 20.90 14.45
CA ALA A 339 1.85 21.86 15.08
C ALA A 339 1.36 21.40 16.46
N PHE A 340 1.22 20.08 16.65
CA PHE A 340 0.74 19.46 17.89
C PHE A 340 1.77 18.41 18.36
N PRO A 341 2.84 18.85 19.05
CA PRO A 341 3.95 17.98 19.44
C PRO A 341 3.65 17.12 20.68
N THR A 342 2.51 17.30 21.35
CA THR A 342 2.05 16.53 22.53
C THR A 342 0.58 16.12 22.38
N GLY A 343 0.06 15.28 23.28
CA GLY A 343 -1.34 14.82 23.27
C GLY A 343 -1.55 13.43 22.68
N ARG A 344 -2.60 12.77 23.19
CA ARG A 344 -3.10 11.45 22.77
C ARG A 344 -3.96 11.60 21.52
N ILE A 345 -3.60 10.89 20.45
CA ILE A 345 -4.20 11.03 19.13
C ILE A 345 -5.20 9.90 18.90
N LEU A 346 -6.45 10.27 18.60
CA LEU A 346 -7.45 9.36 18.04
C LEU A 346 -7.56 9.59 16.53
N MET A 347 -7.59 8.52 15.76
CA MET A 347 -7.66 8.59 14.29
C MET A 347 -8.41 7.39 13.70
N PRO A 348 -9.31 7.55 12.73
CA PRO A 348 -9.82 6.40 11.96
C PRO A 348 -8.75 5.89 10.99
N ARG A 349 -9.05 4.84 10.22
CA ARG A 349 -8.22 4.44 9.07
C ARG A 349 -8.30 5.49 7.95
N ILE A 350 -7.66 6.65 8.12
CA ILE A 350 -7.68 7.78 7.15
C ILE A 350 -7.12 7.35 5.81
N ALA A 351 -7.51 8.04 4.73
CA ALA A 351 -7.05 7.76 3.36
C ALA A 351 -7.25 6.32 2.85
N SER A 352 -8.02 5.50 3.59
CA SER A 352 -8.55 4.20 3.24
C SER A 352 -10.10 4.24 3.18
N GLY A 353 -10.76 3.09 3.07
CA GLY A 353 -12.23 3.00 2.93
C GLY A 353 -12.70 3.65 1.62
N LEU A 354 -13.69 4.54 1.70
CA LEU A 354 -14.25 5.29 0.55
C LEU A 354 -13.21 6.00 -0.35
N SER A 355 -12.01 6.30 0.16
CA SER A 355 -10.93 6.93 -0.63
C SER A 355 -10.03 5.93 -1.38
N ASN A 356 -10.29 4.63 -1.21
CA ASN A 356 -9.65 3.50 -1.86
C ASN A 356 -8.13 3.35 -1.67
N GLY A 357 -7.53 4.00 -0.68
CA GLY A 357 -6.10 3.80 -0.38
C GLY A 357 -5.80 2.50 0.37
N CYS A 358 -4.65 1.91 0.05
CA CYS A 358 -4.06 0.74 0.68
C CYS A 358 -3.72 1.01 2.15
N TRP A 359 -4.39 0.33 3.07
CA TRP A 359 -4.16 0.50 4.51
C TRP A 359 -2.74 0.12 4.94
N VAL A 360 -2.12 -0.91 4.33
CA VAL A 360 -0.72 -1.27 4.59
C VAL A 360 0.22 -0.11 4.26
N THR A 361 0.01 0.57 3.13
CA THR A 361 0.79 1.76 2.76
C THR A 361 0.50 2.93 3.71
N VAL A 362 -0.77 3.24 3.95
CA VAL A 362 -1.15 4.40 4.77
C VAL A 362 -0.70 4.26 6.22
N SER A 363 -0.82 3.07 6.80
CA SER A 363 -0.36 2.79 8.17
C SER A 363 1.17 2.92 8.31
N ASN A 364 1.95 2.53 7.30
CA ASN A 364 3.40 2.79 7.28
C ASN A 364 3.72 4.30 7.25
N ILE A 365 2.94 5.09 6.51
CA ILE A 365 3.07 6.55 6.49
C ILE A 365 2.76 7.13 7.88
N ILE A 366 1.66 6.70 8.50
CA ILE A 366 1.26 7.13 9.86
C ILE A 366 2.37 6.78 10.86
N ALA A 367 2.85 5.54 10.88
CA ALA A 367 3.90 5.09 11.79
C ALA A 367 5.22 5.86 11.61
N THR A 368 5.53 6.29 10.38
CA THR A 368 6.73 7.08 10.08
C THR A 368 6.57 8.53 10.55
N GLU A 369 5.51 9.22 10.11
CA GLU A 369 5.37 10.67 10.33
C GLU A 369 4.93 11.01 11.75
N LEU A 370 4.27 10.06 12.45
CA LEU A 370 3.86 10.17 13.86
C LEU A 370 4.70 9.24 14.76
N LYS A 371 5.94 8.94 14.39
CA LYS A 371 6.82 8.10 15.21
C LYS A 371 6.97 8.65 16.64
N GLY A 372 6.80 7.78 17.63
CA GLY A 372 6.91 8.14 19.05
C GLY A 372 5.70 8.87 19.64
N ARG A 373 4.61 9.02 18.88
CA ARG A 373 3.35 9.61 19.34
C ARG A 373 2.44 8.54 19.94
N ASP A 374 1.55 8.95 20.84
CA ASP A 374 0.50 8.10 21.39
C ASP A 374 -0.68 8.09 20.42
N ILE A 375 -0.78 7.03 19.61
CA ILE A 375 -1.74 6.91 18.52
C ILE A 375 -2.67 5.73 18.80
N THR A 376 -3.97 6.01 18.79
CA THR A 376 -5.03 5.01 18.82
C THR A 376 -5.86 5.07 17.55
N ILE A 377 -6.06 3.90 16.93
CA ILE A 377 -6.88 3.79 15.72
C ILE A 377 -8.31 3.40 16.10
N VAL A 378 -9.31 4.09 15.56
CA VAL A 378 -10.72 3.71 15.71
C VAL A 378 -10.98 2.40 14.94
N GLU A 379 -11.51 1.39 15.62
CA GLU A 379 -11.94 0.14 14.98
C GLU A 379 -13.18 0.38 14.13
N LYS A 380 -13.23 -0.18 12.91
CA LYS A 380 -14.46 -0.19 12.11
C LYS A 380 -15.50 -1.04 12.84
N LYS A 381 -16.72 -0.55 13.06
CA LYS A 381 -17.84 -1.41 13.45
C LYS A 381 -18.29 -2.23 12.23
N GLU A 382 -18.65 -3.50 12.43
CA GLU A 382 -19.10 -4.44 11.36
C GLU A 382 -20.14 -3.84 10.39
N LYS A 383 -21.08 -3.03 10.87
CA LYS A 383 -22.11 -2.40 10.02
C LYS A 383 -21.58 -1.40 8.98
N GLU A 384 -20.36 -0.88 9.14
CA GLU A 384 -19.71 -0.05 8.12
C GLU A 384 -18.97 -0.89 7.06
N LEU A 385 -18.63 -2.15 7.36
CA LEU A 385 -18.07 -3.07 6.37
C LEU A 385 -19.14 -3.53 5.36
N ASP A 386 -20.37 -3.80 5.79
CA ASP A 386 -21.44 -4.27 4.91
C ASP A 386 -21.84 -3.23 3.84
N LEU A 387 -21.74 -1.93 4.17
CA LEU A 387 -22.01 -0.85 3.21
C LEU A 387 -20.84 -0.64 2.23
N GLU A 388 -19.60 -0.94 2.62
CA GLU A 388 -18.44 -0.86 1.72
C GLU A 388 -18.34 -2.11 0.80
N LEU A 389 -18.69 -3.30 1.30
CA LEU A 389 -18.66 -4.57 0.56
C LEU A 389 -19.80 -4.68 -0.47
N ASN A 390 -21.04 -4.32 -0.08
CA ASN A 390 -22.19 -4.32 -1.01
C ASN A 390 -22.06 -3.28 -2.15
N HIS A 391 -21.12 -2.35 -2.05
CA HIS A 391 -20.81 -1.39 -3.10
C HIS A 391 -19.59 -1.77 -3.97
N ALA A 392 -18.78 -2.74 -3.52
CA ALA A 392 -17.68 -3.31 -4.31
C ALA A 392 -18.15 -4.48 -5.19
N SER A 393 -19.12 -5.27 -4.71
CA SER A 393 -19.72 -6.39 -5.45
C SER A 393 -20.95 -5.96 -6.25
N GLY A 394 -20.78 -5.10 -7.26
CA GLY A 394 -21.77 -4.88 -8.31
C GLY A 394 -21.88 -6.08 -9.26
N LYS A 395 -22.06 -7.29 -8.73
CA LYS A 395 -22.60 -8.44 -9.45
C LYS A 395 -23.89 -8.81 -8.73
N GLU A 396 -25.01 -8.52 -9.37
CA GLU A 396 -26.28 -9.14 -9.03
C GLU A 396 -26.07 -10.65 -9.07
N ILE A 397 -25.97 -11.28 -7.90
CA ILE A 397 -26.19 -12.72 -7.78
C ILE A 397 -27.70 -12.85 -7.87
N GLY A 398 -28.16 -13.24 -9.06
CA GLY A 398 -29.54 -13.63 -9.30
C GLY A 398 -30.00 -14.59 -8.21
N SER A 399 -31.20 -14.30 -7.70
CA SER A 399 -31.98 -15.09 -6.75
C SER A 399 -31.71 -16.58 -6.83
N GLN A 400 -31.24 -17.17 -5.73
CA GLN A 400 -31.32 -18.60 -5.49
C GLN A 400 -32.79 -19.03 -5.57
N GLN A 401 -33.15 -19.72 -6.65
CA GLN A 401 -34.24 -20.68 -6.60
C GLN A 401 -33.71 -21.93 -5.92
N GLN A 402 -34.33 -22.25 -4.79
CA GLN A 402 -34.31 -23.58 -4.20
C GLN A 402 -34.59 -24.63 -5.27
N LEU A 403 -33.69 -25.59 -5.42
CA LEU A 403 -34.01 -26.94 -5.89
C LEU A 403 -33.10 -27.90 -5.13
N GLY A 404 -33.75 -28.84 -4.45
CA GLY A 404 -33.18 -29.71 -3.44
C GLY A 404 -32.52 -30.96 -4.01
N PHE A 405 -31.87 -31.67 -3.07
CA PHE A 405 -31.67 -33.12 -3.02
C PHE A 405 -31.39 -33.82 -4.36
N PHE A 406 -30.11 -34.06 -4.67
CA PHE A 406 -29.39 -35.33 -4.49
C PHE A 406 -27.90 -35.15 -4.84
#